data_AF-A0A8B8KSD7-F1
#
_entry.id   AF-A0A8B8KSD7-F1
#
_cell.length_a   1.000
_cell.length_b   1.000
_cell.length_c   1.000
_cell.angle_alpha   90.00
_cell.angle_beta   90.00
_cell.angle_gamma   90.00
#
_symmetry.space_group_name_H-M   'P 1'
#
loop_
_entity.id
_entity.type
_entity.pdbx_description
1 polymer ?
#
loop_
_entity_poly.entity_id
_entity_poly.type
_entity_poly.pdbx_seq_one_letter_code
_entity_poly.pdbx_strand_id
1 'polypeptide(L)'
;MASFVSTDCILSNYHSQLGFVPRDGQYMFCGSSNILHLQNAPKSPRSLSFALSMREIKPHIAVQSKGGSALLQTAAVRHLTGSVIRTQGLRFAVVVARFNEIITKQLLEGALSTFKNYSVRDEDIDVVWVPGSFEIGVVAAKLGKSGKYHAILCIGAVVRGDTTHYDAVANSAASGVLSASLNSGVPCIFGVLTCENMDQALNRAGGKSGNKGAEAALTAIEMASLFEHHLK
;
A
#
# COMPACT_ATOMS: atom_id res chain seq x y z
N MET A 1 -54.18 -8.72 6.52
CA MET A 1 -54.03 -8.98 5.08
C MET A 1 -52.61 -8.57 4.70
N ALA A 2 -51.56 -9.39 4.87
CA ALA A 2 -51.30 -10.78 4.46
C ALA A 2 -51.10 -10.96 2.95
N SER A 3 -49.82 -11.00 2.54
CA SER A 3 -49.19 -11.85 1.50
C SER A 3 -47.76 -11.31 1.30
N PHE A 4 -46.64 -11.93 1.68
CA PHE A 4 -46.18 -13.33 1.70
C PHE A 4 -46.20 -13.98 0.31
N VAL A 5 -45.04 -13.98 -0.36
CA VAL A 5 -44.61 -15.12 -1.18
C VAL A 5 -43.11 -15.33 -0.93
N SER A 6 -42.81 -16.56 -0.51
CA SER A 6 -41.51 -17.10 -0.15
C SER A 6 -41.16 -18.23 -1.13
N THR A 7 -39.85 -18.49 -1.24
CA THR A 7 -39.18 -19.78 -1.52
C THR A 7 -39.24 -20.43 -2.90
N ASP A 8 -38.05 -20.53 -3.49
CA ASP A 8 -37.34 -21.75 -3.92
C ASP A 8 -38.07 -22.86 -4.68
N CYS A 9 -37.56 -23.14 -5.88
CA CYS A 9 -37.38 -24.43 -6.58
C CYS A 9 -37.20 -24.09 -8.07
N ILE A 10 -36.19 -24.54 -8.82
CA ILE A 10 -35.80 -25.93 -9.06
C ILE A 10 -34.30 -26.01 -9.46
N LEU A 11 -33.59 -26.87 -8.73
CA LEU A 11 -32.29 -27.50 -9.04
C LEU A 11 -32.41 -28.53 -10.18
N SER A 12 -31.24 -28.98 -10.68
CA SER A 12 -30.97 -30.07 -11.64
C SER A 12 -30.89 -29.65 -13.10
N ASN A 13 -29.90 -30.05 -13.90
CA ASN A 13 -28.90 -31.11 -13.73
C ASN A 13 -27.82 -30.88 -14.79
N TYR A 14 -26.54 -31.10 -14.47
CA TYR A 14 -25.62 -31.93 -15.26
C TYR A 14 -24.33 -32.18 -14.45
N HIS A 15 -24.40 -33.24 -13.63
CA HIS A 15 -23.29 -34.16 -13.34
C HIS A 15 -22.70 -34.64 -14.69
N SER A 16 -21.43 -34.96 -14.91
CA SER A 16 -20.41 -35.73 -14.18
C SER A 16 -19.14 -35.68 -15.08
N GLN A 17 -17.91 -35.65 -14.58
CA GLN A 17 -17.14 -36.85 -14.25
C GLN A 17 -15.87 -36.46 -13.47
N LEU A 18 -15.54 -37.33 -12.52
CA LEU A 18 -14.36 -37.33 -11.65
C LEU A 18 -13.10 -37.76 -12.42
N GLY A 19 -11.95 -37.21 -12.02
CA GLY A 19 -10.63 -37.72 -12.40
C GLY A 19 -9.49 -36.90 -11.78
N PHE A 20 -9.06 -37.30 -10.57
CA PHE A 20 -7.77 -36.91 -9.98
C PHE A 20 -6.60 -37.22 -10.92
N VAL A 21 -5.58 -36.35 -11.03
CA VAL A 21 -4.14 -36.52 -10.62
C VAL A 21 -3.38 -35.21 -10.97
N PRO A 22 -2.47 -34.67 -10.13
CA PRO A 22 -1.57 -33.57 -10.49
C PRO A 22 -0.17 -34.04 -10.91
N ARG A 23 0.48 -33.35 -11.87
CA ARG A 23 1.87 -32.82 -11.75
C ARG A 23 2.40 -32.13 -13.01
N ASP A 24 3.04 -30.98 -12.74
CA ASP A 24 4.29 -30.43 -13.27
C ASP A 24 4.44 -30.12 -14.77
N GLY A 25 4.34 -28.82 -15.08
CA GLY A 25 5.45 -28.02 -15.61
C GLY A 25 5.92 -28.25 -17.04
N GLN A 26 5.57 -27.32 -17.94
CA GLN A 26 6.50 -26.54 -18.80
C GLN A 26 5.70 -25.82 -19.90
N TYR A 27 5.86 -24.50 -20.01
CA TYR A 27 5.48 -23.74 -21.20
C TYR A 27 6.72 -23.52 -22.07
N MET A 28 6.66 -24.06 -23.29
CA MET A 28 7.50 -23.75 -24.44
C MET A 28 7.01 -22.48 -25.14
N PHE A 29 7.91 -21.70 -25.75
CA PHE A 29 7.83 -21.10 -27.10
C PHE A 29 9.16 -20.35 -27.38
N CYS A 30 10.05 -20.89 -28.23
CA CYS A 30 10.25 -20.62 -29.67
C CYS A 30 11.01 -19.32 -29.98
N GLY A 31 12.30 -19.40 -30.33
CA GLY A 31 12.81 -19.21 -31.70
C GLY A 31 13.83 -18.06 -31.65
N SER A 32 14.92 -17.94 -32.40
CA SER A 32 15.43 -18.54 -33.63
C SER A 32 16.92 -18.14 -33.72
N SER A 33 17.77 -18.91 -34.41
CA SER A 33 18.94 -18.47 -35.20
C SER A 33 19.89 -19.65 -35.47
N ASN A 34 20.09 -19.98 -36.75
CA ASN A 34 21.23 -20.74 -37.24
C ASN A 34 22.44 -19.81 -37.38
N ILE A 35 23.66 -20.24 -37.00
CA ILE A 35 24.86 -20.28 -37.87
C ILE A 35 26.14 -20.74 -37.11
N LEU A 36 26.71 -21.84 -37.63
CA LEU A 36 28.11 -22.28 -37.80
C LEU A 36 29.12 -22.43 -36.63
N HIS A 37 29.66 -23.67 -36.54
CA HIS A 37 31.09 -24.11 -36.50
C HIS A 37 32.05 -23.49 -35.45
N LEU A 38 33.06 -24.14 -34.88
CA LEU A 38 33.55 -25.52 -34.74
C LEU A 38 34.76 -25.42 -33.77
N GLN A 39 35.06 -26.50 -33.03
CA GLN A 39 36.39 -26.90 -32.51
C GLN A 39 37.05 -26.28 -31.25
N ASN A 40 37.17 -27.17 -30.24
CA ASN A 40 38.41 -27.65 -29.56
C ASN A 40 39.02 -26.93 -28.32
N ALA A 41 38.81 -27.55 -27.14
CA ALA A 41 39.79 -28.23 -26.25
C ALA A 41 40.95 -27.42 -25.57
N PRO A 42 41.79 -27.99 -24.67
CA PRO A 42 41.50 -28.57 -23.35
C PRO A 42 42.51 -28.18 -22.21
N LYS A 43 42.16 -28.55 -20.96
CA LYS A 43 43.01 -29.01 -19.83
C LYS A 43 44.04 -28.09 -19.13
N SER A 44 44.18 -28.37 -17.83
CA SER A 44 44.94 -27.72 -16.75
C SER A 44 46.47 -27.63 -16.95
N PRO A 45 47.17 -26.84 -16.10
CA PRO A 45 48.14 -27.48 -15.19
C PRO A 45 48.24 -26.85 -13.79
N ARG A 46 48.99 -27.56 -12.93
CA ARG A 46 49.23 -27.33 -11.48
C ARG A 46 50.39 -26.35 -11.20
N SER A 47 50.25 -25.67 -10.04
CA SER A 47 51.25 -25.22 -9.05
C SER A 47 52.56 -24.57 -9.50
N LEU A 48 52.88 -23.42 -8.90
CA LEU A 48 54.23 -23.05 -8.47
C LEU A 48 54.17 -21.93 -7.40
N SER A 49 54.82 -22.19 -6.28
CA SER A 49 54.94 -21.32 -5.12
C SER A 49 55.97 -20.21 -5.38
N PHE A 50 55.70 -19.00 -4.90
CA PHE A 50 56.74 -18.00 -4.62
C PHE A 50 56.43 -17.32 -3.29
N ALA A 51 57.32 -17.52 -2.33
CA ALA A 51 57.31 -16.87 -1.03
C ALA A 51 57.96 -15.49 -1.15
N LEU A 52 57.25 -14.43 -0.75
CA LEU A 52 57.85 -13.15 -0.38
C LEU A 52 57.21 -12.63 0.92
N SER A 53 58.09 -12.57 1.93
CA SER A 53 58.07 -11.82 3.18
C SER A 53 56.80 -11.04 3.55
N MET A 54 56.08 -11.52 4.57
CA MET A 54 55.11 -10.75 5.34
C MET A 54 55.80 -9.66 6.16
N ARG A 55 55.36 -8.41 6.01
CA ARG A 55 55.28 -7.48 7.15
C ARG A 55 53.81 -7.36 7.52
N GLU A 56 53.53 -7.70 8.78
CA GLU A 56 52.20 -7.72 9.39
C GLU A 56 51.52 -6.35 9.33
N ILE A 57 50.29 -6.32 8.84
CA ILE A 57 49.25 -5.43 9.36
C ILE A 57 48.10 -6.37 9.74
N LYS A 58 47.93 -6.59 11.05
CA LYS A 58 46.77 -7.31 11.61
C LYS A 58 45.58 -6.35 11.67
N PRO A 59 44.50 -6.56 10.90
CA PRO A 59 43.19 -6.16 11.37
C PRO A 59 42.64 -7.30 12.25
N HIS A 60 42.38 -6.99 13.52
CA HIS A 60 41.55 -7.83 14.38
C HIS A 60 40.12 -7.82 13.81
N ILE A 61 39.82 -8.75 12.91
CA ILE A 61 38.47 -9.04 12.44
C ILE A 61 37.92 -10.15 13.32
N ALA A 62 37.08 -9.78 14.29
CA ALA A 62 36.15 -10.73 14.89
C ALA A 62 34.98 -10.91 13.91
N VAL A 63 34.97 -12.01 13.16
CA VAL A 63 33.84 -12.41 12.34
C VAL A 63 32.78 -13.01 13.27
N GLN A 64 31.67 -12.30 13.45
CA GLN A 64 30.41 -12.93 13.82
C GLN A 64 29.50 -12.96 12.60
N SER A 65 29.26 -14.16 12.10
CA SER A 65 28.33 -14.43 11.00
C SER A 65 26.90 -14.47 11.52
N LYS A 66 26.08 -13.51 11.12
CA LYS A 66 24.65 -13.76 10.90
C LYS A 66 24.22 -13.06 9.63
N GLY A 67 23.70 -13.86 8.70
CA GLY A 67 23.32 -13.45 7.36
C GLY A 67 22.22 -12.40 7.36
N GLY A 68 22.41 -11.43 6.49
CA GLY A 68 21.47 -10.38 6.12
C GLY A 68 22.24 -9.45 5.19
N SER A 69 21.72 -9.20 3.99
CA SER A 69 22.36 -8.39 2.96
C SER A 69 22.73 -7.01 3.51
N ALA A 70 24.00 -6.83 3.89
CA ALA A 70 24.51 -5.58 4.41
C ALA A 70 24.76 -4.66 3.21
N LEU A 71 23.82 -3.76 2.96
CA LEU A 71 24.09 -2.54 2.21
C LEU A 71 25.31 -1.86 2.85
N LEU A 72 26.37 -1.65 2.07
CA LEU A 72 27.53 -0.85 2.45
C LEU A 72 27.06 0.55 2.83
N GLN A 73 26.85 0.79 4.12
CA GLN A 73 26.35 2.06 4.61
C GLN A 73 27.48 3.09 4.55
N THR A 74 27.46 3.95 3.53
CA THR A 74 28.35 5.10 3.45
C THR A 74 27.95 6.08 4.56
N ALA A 75 28.87 6.39 5.46
CA ALA A 75 28.64 7.13 6.71
C ALA A 75 28.16 8.60 6.56
N ALA A 76 27.78 9.06 5.36
CA ALA A 76 27.49 10.47 5.07
C ALA A 76 25.99 10.83 4.95
N VAL A 77 25.08 9.86 4.82
CA VAL A 77 23.64 10.14 4.60
C VAL A 77 22.81 9.80 5.84
N ARG A 78 22.10 10.79 6.40
CA ARG A 78 21.13 10.60 7.49
C ARG A 78 19.79 10.16 6.92
N HIS A 79 19.34 8.96 7.29
CA HIS A 79 18.03 8.44 6.94
C HIS A 79 17.01 8.75 8.05
N LEU A 80 15.90 9.37 7.68
CA LEU A 80 14.77 9.67 8.57
C LEU A 80 13.55 8.93 8.06
N THR A 81 12.99 8.06 8.89
CA THR A 81 11.84 7.21 8.53
C THR A 81 10.81 7.29 9.65
N GLY A 82 9.54 7.33 9.28
CA GLY A 82 8.45 7.26 10.24
C GLY A 82 8.38 5.89 10.92
N SER A 83 7.74 5.81 12.08
CA SER A 83 7.57 4.56 12.80
C SER A 83 6.10 4.20 12.94
N VAL A 84 5.73 3.00 12.49
CA VAL A 84 4.36 2.49 12.60
C VAL A 84 4.01 1.95 13.99
N ILE A 85 5.02 1.72 14.83
CA ILE A 85 4.86 1.21 16.22
C ILE A 85 4.73 2.33 17.25
N ARG A 86 5.15 3.56 16.92
CA ARG A 86 5.12 4.71 17.85
C ARG A 86 3.87 5.54 17.59
N THR A 87 2.75 5.05 18.09
CA THR A 87 1.43 5.67 17.88
C THR A 87 0.89 6.44 19.09
N GLN A 88 1.55 6.32 20.24
CA GLN A 88 1.11 6.97 21.48
C GLN A 88 1.13 8.50 21.36
N GLY A 89 0.00 9.13 21.69
CA GLY A 89 -0.17 10.58 21.63
C GLY A 89 -0.48 11.14 20.24
N LEU A 90 -0.42 10.30 19.18
CA LEU A 90 -0.83 10.71 17.85
C LEU A 90 -2.36 10.74 17.74
N ARG A 91 -2.87 11.81 17.15
CA ARG A 91 -4.30 12.03 16.89
C ARG A 91 -4.56 12.15 15.41
N PHE A 92 -5.62 11.53 14.94
CA PHE A 92 -5.96 11.42 13.53
C PHE A 92 -7.37 11.96 13.28
N ALA A 93 -7.57 12.54 12.11
CA ALA A 93 -8.90 12.80 11.59
C ALA A 93 -9.10 11.99 10.31
N VAL A 94 -10.28 11.43 10.12
CA VAL A 94 -10.68 10.72 8.91
C VAL A 94 -11.83 11.46 8.25
N VAL A 95 -11.62 11.99 7.06
CA VAL A 95 -12.67 12.65 6.27
C VAL A 95 -13.20 11.66 5.26
N VAL A 96 -14.49 11.35 5.30
CA VAL A 96 -15.10 10.30 4.48
C VAL A 96 -16.22 10.85 3.61
N ALA A 97 -16.12 10.66 2.30
CA ALA A 97 -17.23 10.94 1.38
C ALA A 97 -18.35 9.90 1.52
N ARG A 98 -19.59 10.38 1.59
CA ARG A 98 -20.80 9.55 1.63
C ARG A 98 -21.17 9.00 0.25
N PHE A 99 -20.83 9.71 -0.82
CA PHE A 99 -21.02 9.21 -2.18
C PHE A 99 -20.22 7.90 -2.39
N ASN A 100 -20.85 6.91 -3.03
CA ASN A 100 -20.35 5.52 -3.14
C ASN A 100 -20.14 4.84 -1.77
N GLU A 101 -21.11 4.98 -0.87
CA GLU A 101 -21.04 4.50 0.52
C GLU A 101 -20.69 3.00 0.66
N ILE A 102 -21.16 2.16 -0.28
CA ILE A 102 -20.83 0.73 -0.32
C ILE A 102 -19.32 0.50 -0.41
N ILE A 103 -18.58 1.42 -1.01
CA ILE A 103 -17.12 1.37 -1.13
C ILE A 103 -16.47 2.14 0.04
N THR A 104 -16.92 3.37 0.30
CA THR A 104 -16.24 4.23 1.28
C THR A 104 -16.38 3.73 2.71
N LYS A 105 -17.47 3.03 3.07
CA LYS A 105 -17.59 2.32 4.35
C LYS A 105 -16.54 1.22 4.50
N GLN A 106 -16.36 0.38 3.49
CA GLN A 106 -15.37 -0.69 3.53
C GLN A 106 -13.93 -0.13 3.65
N LEU A 107 -13.65 1.01 3.02
CA LEU A 107 -12.38 1.72 3.17
C LEU A 107 -12.22 2.27 4.60
N LEU A 108 -13.26 2.91 5.15
CA LEU A 108 -13.25 3.42 6.52
C LEU A 108 -13.04 2.29 7.53
N GLU A 109 -13.77 1.18 7.41
CA GLU A 109 -13.61 0.02 8.29
C GLU A 109 -12.20 -0.57 8.21
N GLY A 110 -11.64 -0.67 6.99
CA GLY A 110 -10.25 -1.06 6.79
C GLY A 110 -9.26 -0.12 7.48
N ALA A 111 -9.49 1.19 7.39
CA ALA A 111 -8.66 2.20 8.04
C ALA A 111 -8.73 2.11 9.58
N LEU A 112 -9.94 2.03 10.14
CA LEU A 112 -10.15 1.92 11.59
C LEU A 112 -9.57 0.62 12.15
N SER A 113 -9.74 -0.49 11.43
CA SER A 113 -9.11 -1.78 11.79
C SER A 113 -7.59 -1.66 11.82
N THR A 114 -6.99 -1.02 10.80
CA THR A 114 -5.54 -0.75 10.79
C THR A 114 -5.12 0.12 11.97
N PHE A 115 -5.78 1.24 12.22
CA PHE A 115 -5.44 2.10 13.36
C PHE A 115 -5.43 1.32 14.68
N LYS A 116 -6.45 0.50 14.91
CA LYS A 116 -6.55 -0.38 16.08
C LYS A 116 -5.41 -1.41 16.15
N ASN A 117 -5.09 -2.05 15.02
CA ASN A 117 -4.01 -3.04 14.94
C ASN A 117 -2.63 -2.43 15.25
N TYR A 118 -2.45 -1.14 14.99
CA TYR A 118 -1.24 -0.38 15.32
C TYR A 118 -1.38 0.42 16.63
N SER A 119 -2.29 0.01 17.53
CA SER A 119 -2.45 0.55 18.89
C SER A 119 -2.82 2.04 18.96
N VAL A 120 -3.42 2.60 17.90
CA VAL A 120 -4.10 3.90 17.99
C VAL A 120 -5.43 3.69 18.72
N ARG A 121 -5.73 4.55 19.68
CA ARG A 121 -6.96 4.46 20.48
C ARG A 121 -8.12 5.11 19.73
N ASP A 122 -9.31 4.54 19.84
CA ASP A 122 -10.51 5.06 19.17
C ASP A 122 -10.80 6.52 19.55
N GLU A 123 -10.49 6.94 20.79
CA GLU A 123 -10.65 8.32 21.27
C GLU A 123 -9.73 9.34 20.61
N ASP A 124 -8.66 8.88 19.95
CA ASP A 124 -7.71 9.72 19.22
C ASP A 124 -8.04 9.83 17.73
N ILE A 125 -9.17 9.28 17.29
CA ILE A 125 -9.61 9.26 15.90
C ILE A 125 -10.97 9.95 15.79
N ASP A 126 -11.02 11.08 15.07
CA ASP A 126 -12.27 11.74 14.72
C ASP A 126 -12.69 11.39 13.28
N VAL A 127 -13.92 10.92 13.08
CA VAL A 127 -14.46 10.63 11.73
C VAL A 127 -15.44 11.72 11.32
N VAL A 128 -15.15 12.40 10.21
CA VAL A 128 -15.95 13.51 9.67
C VAL A 128 -16.54 13.11 8.31
N TRP A 129 -17.86 13.12 8.21
CA TRP A 129 -18.57 12.76 6.98
C TRP A 129 -18.87 13.98 6.12
N VAL A 130 -18.55 13.87 4.84
CA VAL A 130 -18.84 14.87 3.80
C VAL A 130 -19.72 14.27 2.71
N PRO A 131 -20.52 15.06 1.97
CA PRO A 131 -21.43 14.50 0.97
C PRO A 131 -20.69 13.79 -0.17
N GLY A 132 -19.66 14.39 -0.75
CA GLY A 132 -18.89 13.80 -1.85
C GLY A 132 -17.37 14.01 -1.73
N SER A 133 -16.63 13.41 -2.67
CA SER A 133 -15.16 13.50 -2.71
C SER A 133 -14.66 14.93 -2.97
N PHE A 134 -15.50 15.78 -3.56
CA PHE A 134 -15.17 17.17 -3.88
C PHE A 134 -14.98 18.02 -2.61
N GLU A 135 -15.80 17.77 -1.58
CA GLU A 135 -15.76 18.52 -0.32
C GLU A 135 -14.61 18.09 0.61
N ILE A 136 -13.95 16.97 0.34
CA ILE A 136 -12.88 16.42 1.18
C ILE A 136 -11.77 17.46 1.42
N GLY A 137 -11.33 18.13 0.35
CA GLY A 137 -10.18 19.06 0.42
C GLY A 137 -10.41 20.23 1.37
N VAL A 138 -11.60 20.86 1.34
CA VAL A 138 -11.91 22.01 2.20
C VAL A 138 -12.02 21.60 3.67
N VAL A 139 -12.61 20.43 3.94
CA VAL A 139 -12.73 19.91 5.30
C VAL A 139 -11.37 19.49 5.85
N ALA A 140 -10.56 18.78 5.06
CA ALA A 140 -9.19 18.42 5.42
C ALA A 140 -8.35 19.66 5.75
N ALA A 141 -8.44 20.73 4.93
CA ALA A 141 -7.74 21.98 5.20
C ALA A 141 -8.18 22.64 6.51
N LYS A 142 -9.48 22.62 6.83
CA LYS A 142 -10.00 23.16 8.09
C LYS A 142 -9.51 22.37 9.30
N LEU A 143 -9.51 21.04 9.20
CA LEU A 143 -9.03 20.14 10.26
C LEU A 143 -7.51 20.30 10.46
N GLY A 144 -6.73 20.39 9.39
CA GLY A 144 -5.28 20.57 9.47
C GLY A 144 -4.91 21.88 10.16
N LYS A 145 -5.59 22.97 9.80
CA LYS A 145 -5.39 24.28 10.43
C LYS A 145 -5.83 24.36 11.89
N SER A 146 -6.59 23.38 12.39
CA SER A 146 -7.03 23.38 13.78
C SER A 146 -5.90 23.05 14.77
N GLY A 147 -4.80 22.45 14.30
CA GLY A 147 -3.67 22.03 15.14
C GLY A 147 -3.98 20.84 16.06
N LYS A 148 -5.14 20.19 15.93
CA LYS A 148 -5.57 19.08 16.79
C LYS A 148 -5.11 17.69 16.33
N TYR A 149 -4.68 17.58 15.08
CA TYR A 149 -4.41 16.31 14.40
C TYR A 149 -2.98 16.28 13.86
N HIS A 150 -2.36 15.12 13.94
CA HIS A 150 -1.01 14.86 13.46
C HIS A 150 -1.01 14.36 12.01
N ALA A 151 -2.10 13.72 11.58
CA ALA A 151 -2.36 13.41 10.18
C ALA A 151 -3.86 13.34 9.91
N ILE A 152 -4.24 13.54 8.65
CA ILE A 152 -5.62 13.52 8.18
C ILE A 152 -5.72 12.48 7.07
N LEU A 153 -6.61 11.50 7.24
CA LEU A 153 -6.88 10.50 6.23
C LEU A 153 -8.12 10.88 5.43
N CYS A 154 -7.97 11.04 4.12
CA CYS A 154 -9.05 11.44 3.21
C CYS A 154 -9.56 10.25 2.42
N ILE A 155 -10.77 9.77 2.72
CA ILE A 155 -11.40 8.59 2.10
C ILE A 155 -12.52 9.03 1.16
N GLY A 156 -12.51 8.47 -0.04
CA GLY A 156 -13.58 8.66 -1.01
C GLY A 156 -13.53 7.60 -2.11
N ALA A 157 -14.54 7.60 -2.96
CA ALA A 157 -14.54 6.77 -4.16
C ALA A 157 -15.25 7.51 -5.29
N VAL A 158 -14.53 7.71 -6.40
CA VAL A 158 -14.99 8.29 -7.65
C VAL A 158 -14.88 7.19 -8.69
N VAL A 159 -16.02 6.76 -9.22
CA VAL A 159 -16.10 5.70 -10.24
C VAL A 159 -16.55 6.36 -11.54
N ARG A 160 -15.88 6.04 -12.66
CA ARG A 160 -16.19 6.64 -13.96
C ARG A 160 -17.63 6.28 -14.36
N GLY A 161 -18.37 7.30 -14.78
CA GLY A 161 -19.69 7.18 -15.40
C GLY A 161 -19.64 7.66 -16.85
N ASP A 162 -20.76 8.17 -17.34
CA ASP A 162 -20.92 8.48 -18.77
C ASP A 162 -20.26 9.78 -19.23
N THR A 163 -19.87 10.65 -18.29
CA THR A 163 -19.40 12.01 -18.60
C THR A 163 -18.02 12.29 -18.00
N THR A 164 -17.38 13.34 -18.50
CA THR A 164 -16.12 13.90 -17.99
C THR A 164 -16.23 14.49 -16.59
N HIS A 165 -17.42 14.48 -15.97
CA HIS A 165 -17.61 14.85 -14.57
C HIS A 165 -16.71 14.04 -13.63
N TYR A 166 -16.42 12.78 -13.98
CA TYR A 166 -15.44 11.95 -13.28
C TYR A 166 -14.10 12.66 -13.13
N ASP A 167 -13.54 13.18 -14.24
CA ASP A 167 -12.22 13.81 -14.23
C ASP A 167 -12.23 15.10 -13.43
N ALA A 168 -13.31 15.89 -13.52
CA ALA A 168 -13.49 17.10 -12.72
C ALA A 168 -13.47 16.81 -11.20
N VAL A 169 -14.22 15.80 -10.75
CA VAL A 169 -14.30 15.43 -9.33
C VAL A 169 -13.01 14.78 -8.84
N ALA A 170 -12.46 13.84 -9.60
CA ALA A 170 -11.22 13.14 -9.23
C ALA A 170 -10.03 14.11 -9.11
N ASN A 171 -9.87 14.99 -10.10
CA ASN A 171 -8.78 15.98 -10.10
C ASN A 171 -8.94 17.02 -8.99
N SER A 172 -10.18 17.48 -8.75
CA SER A 172 -10.46 18.45 -7.68
C SER A 172 -10.25 17.84 -6.30
N ALA A 173 -10.64 16.58 -6.09
CA ALA A 173 -10.39 15.87 -4.84
C ALA A 173 -8.87 15.70 -4.59
N ALA A 174 -8.11 15.25 -5.58
CA ALA A 174 -6.66 15.09 -5.47
C ALA A 174 -5.95 16.43 -5.21
N SER A 175 -6.27 17.45 -6.00
CA SER A 175 -5.70 18.80 -5.84
C SER A 175 -6.07 19.43 -4.50
N GLY A 176 -7.31 19.22 -4.05
CA GLY A 176 -7.82 19.71 -2.78
C GLY A 176 -7.09 19.09 -1.58
N VAL A 177 -6.89 17.77 -1.59
CA VAL A 177 -6.13 17.06 -0.53
C VAL A 177 -4.67 17.49 -0.51
N LEU A 178 -4.02 17.59 -1.67
CA LEU A 178 -2.66 18.10 -1.78
C LEU A 178 -2.53 19.51 -1.20
N SER A 179 -3.43 20.41 -1.64
CA SER A 179 -3.45 21.80 -1.17
C SER A 179 -3.73 21.88 0.33
N ALA A 180 -4.61 21.04 0.87
CA ALA A 180 -4.87 20.96 2.31
C ALA A 180 -3.61 20.58 3.08
N SER A 181 -2.84 19.60 2.59
CA SER A 181 -1.60 19.18 3.25
C SER A 181 -0.54 20.28 3.24
N LEU A 182 -0.27 20.86 2.07
CA LEU A 182 0.75 21.92 1.93
C LEU A 182 0.41 23.17 2.73
N ASN A 183 -0.86 23.60 2.73
CA ASN A 183 -1.29 24.84 3.39
C ASN A 183 -1.45 24.71 4.91
N SER A 184 -1.65 23.49 5.43
CA SER A 184 -1.78 23.26 6.87
C SER A 184 -0.48 22.82 7.53
N GLY A 185 0.49 22.30 6.75
CA GLY A 185 1.69 21.65 7.26
C GLY A 185 1.42 20.28 7.90
N VAL A 186 0.17 19.79 7.84
CA VAL A 186 -0.23 18.48 8.37
C VAL A 186 -0.34 17.49 7.20
N PRO A 187 0.23 16.27 7.31
CA PRO A 187 0.07 15.23 6.31
C PRO A 187 -1.41 14.91 6.05
N CYS A 188 -1.89 15.16 4.83
CA CYS A 188 -3.22 14.75 4.39
C CYS A 188 -3.07 13.59 3.40
N ILE A 189 -3.47 12.39 3.81
CA ILE A 189 -3.27 11.16 3.03
C ILE A 189 -4.43 10.96 2.06
N PHE A 190 -4.09 10.75 0.79
CA PHE A 190 -5.05 10.55 -0.28
C PHE A 190 -5.49 9.07 -0.37
N GLY A 191 -6.60 8.75 0.28
CA GLY A 191 -7.29 7.46 0.23
C GLY A 191 -8.56 7.49 -0.63
N VAL A 192 -8.60 8.31 -1.68
CA VAL A 192 -9.73 8.40 -2.61
C VAL A 192 -9.50 7.46 -3.78
N LEU A 193 -10.41 6.50 -3.99
CA LEU A 193 -10.36 5.62 -5.15
C LEU A 193 -10.82 6.36 -6.40
N THR A 194 -10.04 6.25 -7.47
CA THR A 194 -10.38 6.74 -8.81
C THR A 194 -10.37 5.53 -9.75
N CYS A 195 -11.55 4.98 -10.04
CA CYS A 195 -11.69 3.69 -10.73
C CYS A 195 -12.56 3.82 -11.99
N GLU A 196 -12.29 2.95 -12.96
CA GLU A 196 -13.01 2.94 -14.24
C GLU A 196 -14.38 2.24 -14.13
N ASN A 197 -14.54 1.34 -13.15
CA ASN A 197 -15.81 0.63 -12.91
C ASN A 197 -15.94 0.20 -11.44
N MET A 198 -17.14 -0.26 -11.08
CA MET A 198 -17.47 -0.65 -9.70
C MET A 198 -16.69 -1.87 -9.21
N ASP A 199 -16.42 -2.85 -10.08
CA ASP A 199 -15.66 -4.05 -9.72
C ASP A 199 -14.22 -3.71 -9.32
N GLN A 200 -13.60 -2.75 -10.00
CA GLN A 200 -12.27 -2.26 -9.61
C GLN A 200 -12.28 -1.59 -8.23
N ALA A 201 -13.34 -0.86 -7.91
CA ALA A 201 -13.52 -0.21 -6.61
C ALA A 201 -13.71 -1.24 -5.50
N LEU A 202 -14.60 -2.23 -5.70
CA LEU A 202 -14.83 -3.33 -4.76
C LEU A 202 -13.54 -4.13 -4.49
N ASN A 203 -12.78 -4.46 -5.54
CA ASN A 203 -11.52 -5.19 -5.39
C ASN A 203 -10.48 -4.42 -4.56
N ARG A 204 -10.53 -3.09 -4.54
CA ARG A 204 -9.62 -2.21 -3.79
C ARG A 204 -10.14 -1.84 -2.40
N ALA A 205 -11.37 -2.20 -2.07
CA ALA A 205 -12.03 -1.91 -0.80
C ALA A 205 -12.21 -3.17 0.06
N GLY A 206 -11.19 -4.04 0.09
CA GLY A 206 -11.20 -5.30 0.85
C GLY A 206 -11.43 -6.56 0.00
N GLY A 207 -11.49 -6.41 -1.33
CA GLY A 207 -11.51 -7.55 -2.24
C GLY A 207 -10.11 -8.05 -2.61
N LYS A 208 -9.97 -8.53 -3.85
CA LYS A 208 -8.75 -9.23 -4.31
C LYS A 208 -7.48 -8.36 -4.31
N SER A 209 -7.63 -7.04 -4.39
CA SER A 209 -6.52 -6.08 -4.46
C SER A 209 -6.24 -5.42 -3.11
N GLY A 210 -6.72 -6.00 -2.01
CA GLY A 210 -6.54 -5.47 -0.66
C GLY A 210 -7.51 -4.33 -0.35
N ASN A 211 -7.18 -3.54 0.67
CA ASN A 211 -8.00 -2.43 1.14
C ASN A 211 -7.17 -1.14 1.15
N LYS A 212 -7.48 -0.19 0.26
CA LYS A 212 -6.76 1.08 0.16
C LYS A 212 -7.00 2.01 1.35
N GLY A 213 -8.10 1.87 2.08
CA GLY A 213 -8.30 2.57 3.34
C GLY A 213 -7.33 2.09 4.43
N ALA A 214 -7.10 0.78 4.50
CA ALA A 214 -6.12 0.19 5.42
C ALA A 214 -4.68 0.63 5.09
N GLU A 215 -4.30 0.62 3.81
CA GLU A 215 -2.98 1.10 3.36
C GLU A 215 -2.79 2.59 3.67
N ALA A 216 -3.80 3.41 3.39
CA ALA A 216 -3.74 4.85 3.64
C ALA A 216 -3.69 5.18 5.14
N ALA A 217 -4.35 4.41 6.01
CA ALA A 217 -4.23 4.55 7.45
C ALA A 217 -2.81 4.24 7.94
N LEU A 218 -2.17 3.21 7.39
CA LEU A 218 -0.77 2.89 7.70
C LEU A 218 0.17 4.04 7.31
N THR A 219 -0.03 4.60 6.11
CA THR A 219 0.71 5.80 5.67
C THR A 219 0.45 6.99 6.58
N ALA A 220 -0.78 7.19 7.06
CA ALA A 220 -1.10 8.28 7.99
C ALA A 220 -0.33 8.15 9.29
N ILE A 221 -0.25 6.94 9.86
CA ILE A 221 0.52 6.65 11.07
C ILE A 221 2.01 6.98 10.84
N GLU A 222 2.58 6.46 9.76
CA GLU A 222 4.00 6.63 9.46
C GLU A 222 4.37 8.10 9.25
N MET A 223 3.55 8.83 8.49
CA MET A 223 3.75 10.26 8.24
C MET A 223 3.59 11.11 9.49
N ALA A 224 2.58 10.82 10.32
CA ALA A 224 2.41 11.49 11.60
C ALA A 224 3.63 11.29 12.50
N SER A 225 4.12 10.05 12.60
CA SER A 225 5.31 9.70 13.38
C SER A 225 6.58 10.40 12.85
N LEU A 226 6.75 10.44 11.54
CA LEU A 226 7.88 11.13 10.89
C LEU A 226 7.87 12.63 11.22
N PHE A 227 6.72 13.28 11.06
CA PHE A 227 6.58 14.71 11.30
C PHE A 227 6.80 15.04 12.78
N GLU A 228 6.21 14.24 13.67
CA GLU A 228 6.25 14.45 15.11
C GLU A 228 7.65 14.26 15.72
N HIS A 229 8.42 13.28 15.23
CA HIS A 229 9.69 12.89 15.85
C HIS A 229 10.94 13.35 15.11
N HIS A 230 10.83 13.73 13.83
CA HIS A 230 12.00 14.02 13.00
C HIS A 230 11.97 15.37 12.28
N LEU A 231 10.79 15.95 12.03
CA LEU A 231 10.64 17.18 11.24
C LEU A 231 10.10 18.37 12.05
N LYS A 232 10.22 18.31 13.38
CA LYS A 232 9.93 19.43 14.29
C LYS A 232 11.05 20.45 14.36
#